data_AF-A0AAD0MLR0-F1
#
_entry.id   AF-A0AAD0MLR0-F1
#
_cell.length_a   1.000
_cell.length_b   1.000
_cell.length_c   1.000
_cell.angle_alpha   90.00
_cell.angle_beta   90.00
_cell.angle_gamma   90.00
#
_symmetry.space_group_name_H-M   'P 1'
#
loop_
_entity.id
_entity.type
_entity.pdbx_description
1 polymer ?
#
loop_
_entity_poly.entity_id
_entity_poly.type
_entity_poly.pdbx_seq_one_letter_code
_entity_poly.pdbx_strand_id
1 'polypeptide(L)'
;MFTVINPFRDKTTKTRYEKGDTFLSEDKERIAFLISQKRIEESSHHEADITEEPEEEMTTAQPEQKLKSQKSNKKKKEIKKGTKDV
;
A
#
# COMPACT_ATOMS: atom_id res chain seq x y z
N MET A 1 -9.85 -3.01 19.90
CA MET A 1 -8.83 -1.99 19.59
C MET A 1 -7.71 -2.68 18.84
N PHE A 2 -7.03 -1.99 17.92
CA PHE A 2 -5.90 -2.57 17.19
C PHE A 2 -4.64 -1.75 17.45
N THR A 3 -3.49 -2.41 17.45
CA THR A 3 -2.19 -1.77 17.57
C THR A 3 -1.49 -1.79 16.22
N VAL A 4 -0.91 -0.66 15.84
CA VAL A 4 -0.20 -0.51 14.58
C VAL A 4 1.19 -1.12 14.73
N ILE A 5 1.47 -2.17 13.96
CA ILE A 5 2.77 -2.85 13.98
C ILE A 5 3.72 -2.33 12.90
N ASN A 6 3.16 -1.91 11.75
CA ASN A 6 3.91 -1.27 10.67
C ASN A 6 3.26 0.08 10.31
N PRO A 7 4.04 1.16 10.22
CA PRO A 7 3.51 2.48 9.93
C PRO A 7 2.81 2.52 8.57
N PHE A 8 1.66 3.16 8.53
CA PHE A 8 0.91 3.32 7.29
C PHE A 8 0.15 4.64 7.24
N ARG A 9 -0.13 5.07 6.01
CA ARG A 9 -1.02 6.19 5.76
C ARG A 9 -2.39 5.68 5.38
N ASP A 10 -3.37 6.04 6.18
CA ASP A 10 -4.75 5.77 5.89
C ASP A 10 -5.24 6.68 4.77
N LYS A 11 -5.89 6.08 3.76
CA LYS A 11 -6.41 6.82 2.61
C LYS A 11 -7.74 7.51 2.92
N THR A 12 -8.51 6.98 3.88
CA THR A 12 -9.85 7.50 4.19
C THR A 12 -9.76 8.72 5.11
N THR A 13 -9.08 8.59 6.25
CA THR A 13 -8.89 9.69 7.20
C THR A 13 -7.72 10.61 6.85
N LYS A 14 -6.85 10.18 5.91
CA LYS A 14 -5.58 10.84 5.55
C LYS A 14 -4.56 10.90 6.70
N THR A 15 -4.87 10.26 7.83
CA THR A 15 -4.01 10.17 9.00
C THR A 15 -2.86 9.21 8.73
N ARG A 16 -1.70 9.56 9.27
CA ARG A 16 -0.53 8.68 9.31
C ARG A 16 -0.47 8.04 10.68
N TYR A 17 -0.40 6.72 10.70
CA TYR A 17 -0.25 5.92 11.90
C TYR A 17 1.19 5.42 11.98
N GLU A 18 1.81 5.60 13.13
CA GLU A 18 3.14 5.14 13.48
C GLU A 18 3.08 3.81 14.24
N LYS A 19 4.22 3.13 14.34
CA LYS A 19 4.31 1.87 15.10
C LYS A 19 3.98 2.12 16.58
N GLY A 20 3.08 1.33 17.13
CA GLY A 20 2.55 1.45 18.49
C GLY A 20 1.30 2.31 18.60
N ASP A 21 0.88 3.01 17.54
CA ASP A 21 -0.36 3.78 17.57
C ASP A 21 -1.57 2.87 17.72
N THR A 22 -2.59 3.38 18.40
CA THR A 22 -3.91 2.75 18.44
C THR A 22 -4.69 3.07 17.17
N PHE A 23 -5.19 2.02 16.54
CA PHE A 23 -6.06 2.10 15.38
C PHE A 23 -7.48 1.62 15.74
N LEU A 24 -8.47 2.42 15.34
CA LEU A 24 -9.89 2.18 15.56
C LEU A 24 -10.64 2.29 14.24
N SER A 25 -11.41 1.26 13.91
CA SER A 25 -12.24 1.19 12.71
C SER A 25 -13.41 0.24 13.00
N GLU A 26 -14.60 0.54 12.48
CA GLU A 26 -15.76 -0.37 12.53
C GLU A 26 -15.86 -1.25 11.27
N ASP A 27 -15.15 -0.84 10.21
CA ASP A 27 -15.08 -1.54 8.94
C ASP A 27 -14.23 -2.81 9.06
N LYS A 28 -14.91 -3.96 9.05
CA LYS A 28 -14.31 -5.29 9.17
C LYS A 28 -13.44 -5.67 7.97
N GLU A 29 -13.83 -5.28 6.76
CA GLU A 29 -13.07 -5.59 5.55
C GLU A 29 -11.74 -4.83 5.55
N ARG A 30 -11.79 -3.56 5.97
CA ARG A 30 -10.60 -2.72 6.15
C ARG A 30 -9.67 -3.26 7.22
N ILE A 31 -10.21 -3.69 8.36
CA ILE A 31 -9.42 -4.31 9.44
C ILE A 31 -8.74 -5.58 8.92
N ALA A 32 -9.50 -6.50 8.32
CA ALA A 32 -8.98 -7.76 7.80
C ALA A 32 -7.88 -7.53 6.74
N PHE A 33 -8.06 -6.54 5.86
CA PHE A 33 -7.04 -6.13 4.89
C PHE A 33 -5.75 -5.65 5.58
N LEU A 34 -5.86 -4.79 6.60
CA LEU A 34 -4.69 -4.27 7.31
C LEU A 34 -3.98 -5.35 8.14
N ILE A 35 -4.71 -6.31 8.71
CA ILE A 35 -4.15 -7.49 9.39
C ILE A 35 -3.42 -8.38 8.38
N SER A 36 -4.05 -8.69 7.23
CA SER A 36 -3.44 -9.48 6.16
C SER A 36 -2.14 -8.85 5.63
N GLN A 37 -2.06 -7.51 5.61
CA GLN A 37 -0.86 -6.77 5.22
C GLN A 37 0.16 -6.62 6.36
N LYS A 38 -0.05 -7.25 7.52
CA LYS A 38 0.77 -7.09 8.74
C LYS A 38 1.00 -5.62 9.10
N ARG A 39 -0.05 -4.79 9.02
CA ARG A 39 0.00 -3.36 9.38
C ARG A 39 -0.56 -3.09 10.77
N ILE A 40 -1.60 -3.81 11.15
CA ILE A 40 -2.20 -3.75 12.48
C ILE A 40 -2.38 -5.16 13.02
N GLU A 41 -2.47 -5.25 14.33
CA GLU A 41 -2.76 -6.48 15.07
C GLU A 41 -3.83 -6.21 16.12
N GLU A 42 -4.63 -7.21 16.46
CA GLU A 42 -5.63 -7.08 17.52
C GLU A 42 -4.91 -6.94 18.87
N SER A 43 -5.10 -5.82 19.56
CA SER A 43 -4.56 -5.64 20.91
C SER A 43 -5.43 -6.39 21.92
N SER A 44 -5.51 -7.71 21.77
CA SER A 44 -6.09 -8.60 22.77
C SER A 44 -5.05 -8.86 23.86
N HIS A 45 -4.78 -7.84 24.68
CA HIS A 45 -4.24 -7.99 26.04
C HIS A 45 -3.20 -9.11 26.24
N HIS A 46 -2.22 -9.24 25.35
CA HIS A 46 -1.07 -10.10 25.60
C HIS A 46 0.02 -9.21 26.20
N GLU A 47 -0.10 -9.06 27.52
CA GLU A 47 1.08 -8.95 28.36
C GLU A 47 1.99 -10.16 28.04
N ALA A 48 3.29 -9.90 28.04
CA ALA A 48 4.39 -10.85 27.93
C ALA A 48 4.79 -11.35 26.52
N ASP A 49 6.08 -11.11 26.25
CA ASP A 49 6.97 -11.87 25.39
C ASP A 49 6.98 -11.58 23.88
N ILE A 50 7.67 -10.48 23.55
CA ILE A 50 8.40 -10.29 22.30
C ILE A 50 9.56 -11.29 22.19
N THR A 51 9.27 -12.59 22.15
CA THR A 51 10.21 -13.63 21.71
C THR A 51 9.45 -14.84 21.16
N GLU A 52 9.08 -14.86 19.87
CA GLU A 52 9.23 -16.05 19.02
C GLU A 52 8.99 -15.73 17.54
N GLU A 53 9.54 -16.61 16.71
CA GLU A 53 9.96 -16.47 15.32
C GLU A 53 8.83 -16.44 14.26
N PRO A 54 9.15 -16.16 12.98
CA PRO A 54 8.16 -15.89 11.95
C PRO A 54 7.67 -17.20 11.33
N GLU A 55 6.48 -17.64 11.73
CA GLU A 55 5.79 -18.72 10.99
C GLU A 55 5.16 -18.13 9.70
N GLU A 56 5.83 -18.44 8.58
CA GLU A 56 5.31 -19.22 7.44
C GLU A 56 3.77 -19.29 7.29
N GLU A 57 3.09 -19.23 6.14
CA GLU A 57 3.42 -19.36 4.74
C GLU A 57 2.12 -19.00 3.98
N MET A 58 2.26 -18.48 2.75
CA MET A 58 1.29 -18.57 1.64
C MET A 58 -0.18 -18.15 1.83
N THR A 59 -0.55 -17.03 1.22
CA THR A 59 -1.50 -17.06 0.08
C THR A 59 -1.40 -15.77 -0.72
N THR A 60 -0.81 -15.91 -1.91
CA THR A 60 -0.81 -14.94 -2.98
C THR A 60 -2.24 -14.71 -3.47
N ALA A 61 -2.86 -13.60 -3.10
CA ALA A 61 -4.00 -13.05 -3.81
C ALA A 61 -3.83 -11.53 -3.91
N GLN A 62 -2.92 -11.10 -4.80
CA GLN A 62 -2.93 -9.74 -5.31
C GLN A 62 -4.28 -9.50 -6.02
N PRO A 63 -5.07 -8.48 -5.68
CA PRO A 63 -5.80 -7.80 -6.73
C PRO A 63 -4.78 -6.95 -7.47
N GLU A 64 -4.31 -7.43 -8.63
CA GLU A 64 -3.69 -6.60 -9.65
C GLU A 64 -4.68 -5.52 -10.09
N GLN A 65 -4.78 -4.42 -9.35
CA GLN A 65 -5.37 -3.19 -9.86
C GLN A 65 -4.28 -2.30 -10.45
N LYS A 66 -3.60 -2.83 -11.48
CA LYS A 66 -2.95 -2.00 -12.49
C LYS A 66 -3.98 -1.59 -13.54
N LEU A 67 -4.81 -0.61 -13.20
CA LEU A 67 -5.66 0.09 -14.17
C LEU A 67 -5.23 1.55 -14.33
N LYS A 68 -4.37 1.72 -15.34
CA LYS A 68 -4.33 2.81 -16.34
C LYS A 68 -4.29 4.26 -15.87
N SER A 69 -3.20 4.93 -16.22
CA SER A 69 -3.32 6.17 -17.01
C SER A 69 -2.26 6.18 -18.11
N GLN A 70 -2.72 5.95 -19.35
CA GLN A 70 -1.94 6.16 -20.57
C GLN A 70 -1.48 7.62 -20.63
N LYS A 71 -0.16 7.85 -20.72
CA LYS A 71 0.37 9.14 -21.19
C LYS A 71 0.79 8.98 -22.65
N SER A 72 -0.16 9.23 -23.53
CA SER A 72 -0.02 9.28 -24.98
C SER A 72 0.79 10.53 -25.39
N ASN A 73 2.12 10.46 -25.42
CA ASN A 73 2.92 11.51 -26.07
C ASN A 73 3.11 11.18 -27.56
N LYS A 74 2.05 11.42 -28.34
CA LYS A 74 2.11 11.48 -29.80
C LYS A 74 2.45 12.92 -30.20
N LYS A 75 3.73 13.23 -30.42
CA LYS A 75 4.12 14.39 -31.24
C LYS A 75 5.10 13.95 -32.30
N LYS A 76 4.53 13.32 -33.33
CA LYS A 76 5.14 13.15 -34.64
C LYS A 76 5.29 14.56 -35.25
N LYS A 77 6.52 14.99 -35.54
CA LYS A 77 6.78 15.96 -36.60
C LYS A 77 8.13 15.62 -37.24
N GLU A 78 8.12 14.56 -38.06
CA GLU A 78 9.04 14.49 -39.20
C GLU A 78 8.59 15.58 -40.18
N ILE A 79 9.50 16.46 -40.61
CA ILE A 79 9.73 16.68 -42.03
C ILE A 79 11.25 16.72 -42.23
N LYS A 80 11.72 15.81 -43.08
CA LYS A 80 13.07 15.70 -43.63
C LYS A 80 13.27 16.72 -44.77
N LYS A 81 14.52 17.17 -44.88
CA LYS A 81 15.29 17.53 -46.10
C LYS A 81 14.93 18.82 -46.86
N GLY A 82 15.98 19.61 -47.11
CA GLY A 82 16.02 20.70 -48.08
C GLY A 82 17.39 21.38 -48.09
N THR A 83 18.38 20.75 -48.71
CA THR A 83 19.58 21.38 -49.28
C THR A 83 19.21 22.55 -50.21
N LYS A 84 19.97 23.66 -50.20
CA LYS A 84 20.71 24.24 -51.36
C LYS A 84 21.00 25.75 -51.20
N ASP A 85 22.27 26.08 -51.41
CA ASP A 85 22.98 27.31 -51.82
C ASP A 85 22.24 28.66 -51.91
N VAL A 86 22.84 29.70 -51.30
CA VAL A 86 23.17 31.02 -51.90
C VAL A 86 24.48 31.50 -51.27
#